data_AF-A0AAD8C958-F1
#
_entry.id   AF-A0AAD8C958-F1
#
_cell.length_a   1.000
_cell.length_b   1.000
_cell.length_c   1.000
_cell.angle_alpha   90.00
_cell.angle_beta   90.00
_cell.angle_gamma   90.00
#
_symmetry.space_group_name_H-M   'P 1'
#
loop_
_entity.id
_entity.type
_entity.pdbx_description
1 polymer ?
#
loop_
_entity_poly.entity_id
_entity_poly.type
_entity_poly.pdbx_seq_one_letter_code
_entity_poly.pdbx_strand_id
1 'polypeptide(L)'
;NPKVPLIFSLRQVTLLLIFYWTGLLPFINLKESLLEIIVPGIMLDSQELIDMPLSRKAKFVFWIMDKLLIRPSLIKHLDDRGIQTYLWVLNREKDFDRAFKAGATGVMSDRIVLLRKYLDSKTSTTQANFHEIKQD
;
A
#
# COMPACT_ATOMS: atom_id res chain seq x y z
N ASN A 1 10.38 15.23 -20.59
CA ASN A 1 11.55 14.50 -20.09
C ASN A 1 11.14 13.04 -19.85
N PRO A 2 11.52 12.09 -20.71
CA PRO A 2 11.00 10.70 -20.69
C PRO A 2 11.47 9.84 -19.50
N LYS A 3 12.31 10.37 -18.60
CA LYS A 3 12.84 9.67 -17.41
C LYS A 3 12.08 9.98 -16.11
N VAL A 4 11.04 10.82 -16.14
CA VAL A 4 10.28 11.11 -14.92
C VAL A 4 9.27 9.98 -14.71
N PRO A 5 9.34 9.24 -13.58
CA PRO A 5 8.39 8.18 -13.30
C PRO A 5 6.99 8.79 -13.15
N LEU A 6 6.02 8.22 -13.85
CA LEU A 6 4.64 8.70 -13.82
C LEU A 6 3.93 8.14 -12.59
N ILE A 7 3.29 9.05 -11.84
CA ILE A 7 2.50 8.73 -10.66
C ILE A 7 1.08 8.40 -11.11
N PHE A 8 0.50 7.34 -10.54
CA PHE A 8 -0.90 7.00 -10.75
C PHE A 8 -1.83 8.09 -10.21
N SER A 9 -2.73 8.58 -11.07
CA SER A 9 -3.89 9.37 -10.65
C SER A 9 -4.94 8.47 -10.00
N LEU A 10 -5.72 9.02 -9.06
CA LEU A 10 -6.85 8.30 -8.43
C LEU A 10 -7.82 7.68 -9.45
N ARG A 11 -8.04 8.35 -10.60
CA ARG A 11 -8.84 7.80 -11.71
C ARG A 11 -8.23 6.53 -12.29
N GLN A 12 -6.91 6.52 -12.49
CA GLN A 12 -6.18 5.35 -13.00
C GLN A 12 -6.16 4.23 -11.97
N VAL A 13 -6.05 4.55 -10.68
CA VAL A 13 -6.16 3.55 -9.60
C VAL A 13 -7.52 2.87 -9.61
N THR A 14 -8.62 3.62 -9.77
CA THR A 14 -9.95 3.03 -9.88
C THR A 14 -10.08 2.16 -11.13
N LEU A 15 -9.55 2.59 -12.28
CA LEU A 15 -9.52 1.79 -13.49
C LEU A 15 -8.68 0.52 -13.32
N LEU A 16 -7.52 0.61 -12.68
CA LEU A 16 -6.65 -0.51 -12.33
C LEU A 16 -7.41 -1.55 -11.51
N LEU A 17 -8.19 -1.11 -10.52
CA LEU A 17 -9.02 -2.00 -9.70
C LEU A 17 -10.14 -2.66 -10.52
N ILE A 18 -10.77 -1.94 -11.44
CA ILE A 18 -11.77 -2.52 -12.35
C ILE A 18 -11.11 -3.56 -13.25
N PHE A 19 -9.95 -3.27 -13.83
CA PHE A 19 -9.21 -4.21 -14.68
C PHE A 19 -8.66 -5.42 -13.92
N TYR A 20 -8.25 -5.22 -12.66
CA TYR A 20 -7.88 -6.30 -11.77
C TYR A 20 -9.10 -7.19 -11.46
N TRP A 21 -10.25 -6.58 -11.20
CA TRP A 21 -11.49 -7.30 -10.91
C TRP A 21 -12.03 -8.07 -12.13
N THR A 22 -11.91 -7.51 -13.35
CA THR A 22 -12.28 -8.21 -14.59
C THR A 22 -11.22 -9.21 -15.07
N GLY A 23 -10.05 -9.26 -14.43
CA GLY A 23 -8.94 -10.12 -14.85
C GLY A 23 -8.30 -9.69 -16.18
N LEU A 24 -8.61 -8.49 -16.68
CA LEU A 24 -8.09 -7.96 -17.94
C LEU A 24 -6.77 -7.20 -17.78
N LEU A 25 -6.31 -7.06 -16.53
CA LEU A 25 -5.04 -6.43 -16.18
C LEU A 25 -3.82 -6.93 -16.99
N PRO A 26 -3.61 -8.24 -17.28
CA PRO A 26 -2.46 -8.72 -18.07
C PRO A 26 -2.42 -8.20 -19.51
N PHE A 27 -3.55 -7.78 -20.08
CA PHE A 27 -3.63 -7.32 -21.46
C PHE A 27 -3.39 -5.81 -21.62
N ILE A 28 -3.26 -5.08 -20.50
CA ILE A 28 -3.15 -3.62 -20.50
C ILE A 28 -1.74 -3.22 -20.09
N ASN A 29 -1.09 -2.49 -21.00
CA ASN A 29 0.18 -1.83 -20.73
C ASN A 29 -0.06 -0.60 -19.85
N LEU A 30 0.28 -0.73 -18.57
CA LEU A 30 0.35 0.39 -17.64
C LEU A 30 1.61 1.19 -17.97
N LYS A 31 1.46 2.49 -18.22
CA LYS A 31 2.58 3.38 -18.55
C LYS A 31 3.19 4.01 -17.30
N GLU A 32 2.53 3.81 -16.17
CA GLU A 32 2.85 4.40 -14.88
C GLU A 32 3.91 3.57 -14.14
N SER A 33 4.77 4.24 -13.37
CA SER A 33 5.92 3.60 -12.70
C SER A 33 5.80 3.64 -11.17
N LEU A 34 4.93 4.50 -10.63
CA LEU A 34 4.78 4.74 -9.19
C LEU A 34 3.31 4.74 -8.80
N LEU A 35 2.90 3.77 -8.00
CA LEU A 35 1.57 3.72 -7.42
C LEU A 35 1.59 4.27 -5.99
N GLU A 36 1.12 5.51 -5.84
CA GLU A 36 0.91 6.13 -4.54
C GLU A 36 -0.52 5.86 -4.08
N ILE A 37 -0.66 5.07 -3.01
CA ILE A 37 -1.95 4.71 -2.43
C ILE A 37 -2.10 5.43 -1.09
N ILE A 38 -3.04 6.36 -1.00
CA ILE A 38 -3.54 6.82 0.29
C ILE A 38 -4.50 5.76 0.80
N VAL A 39 -4.18 5.14 1.94
CA VAL A 39 -4.97 4.04 2.50
C VAL A 39 -6.33 4.58 2.98
N PRO A 40 -7.44 4.28 2.31
CA PRO A 40 -8.74 4.85 2.66
C PRO A 40 -9.25 4.33 4.01
N GLY A 41 -8.84 3.14 4.45
CA GLY A 41 -9.17 2.60 5.76
C GLY A 41 -8.67 3.45 6.92
N ILE A 42 -7.53 4.14 6.76
CA ILE A 42 -7.01 5.05 7.78
C ILE A 42 -7.87 6.32 7.83
N MET A 43 -8.38 6.79 6.69
CA MET A 43 -9.31 7.92 6.63
C MET A 43 -10.67 7.60 7.28
N LEU A 44 -11.13 6.35 7.17
CA LEU A 44 -12.33 5.86 7.86
C LEU A 44 -12.16 5.78 9.38
N ASP A 45 -10.98 5.37 9.86
CA ASP A 45 -10.65 5.35 11.29
C ASP A 45 -10.50 6.79 11.83
N SER A 46 -9.92 7.68 11.03
CA SER A 46 -9.85 9.12 11.27
C SER A 46 -11.20 9.83 11.12
N GLN A 47 -12.29 9.12 10.84
CA GLN A 47 -13.61 9.74 10.77
C GLN A 47 -14.13 10.15 12.16
N GLU A 48 -13.53 9.67 13.26
CA GLU A 48 -13.69 10.30 14.58
C GLU A 48 -13.02 11.68 14.66
N LEU A 49 -12.06 11.99 13.77
CA LEU A 49 -11.32 13.25 13.72
C LEU A 49 -11.83 14.22 12.65
N ILE A 50 -12.62 13.74 11.68
CA ILE A 50 -13.17 14.53 10.57
C ILE A 50 -14.69 14.53 10.74
N ASP A 51 -15.25 15.67 11.15
CA ASP A 51 -16.70 15.95 11.33
C ASP A 51 -17.52 15.91 10.02
N MET A 52 -17.23 14.97 9.12
CA MET A 52 -17.95 14.81 7.87
C MET A 52 -18.88 13.58 7.96
N PRO A 53 -20.21 13.77 7.81
CA PRO A 53 -21.15 12.67 7.84
C PRO A 53 -21.06 11.86 6.54
N LEU A 54 -20.14 10.90 6.46
CA LEU A 54 -20.16 9.95 5.34
C LEU A 54 -21.34 8.99 5.49
N SER A 55 -22.13 8.89 4.42
CA SER A 55 -23.21 7.92 4.28
C SER A 55 -22.69 6.48 4.46
N ARG A 56 -23.50 5.59 5.05
CA ARG A 56 -23.15 4.16 5.26
C ARG A 56 -22.69 3.48 3.98
N LYS A 57 -23.28 3.84 2.83
CA LYS A 57 -22.89 3.34 1.51
C LYS A 57 -21.48 3.78 1.12
N ALA A 58 -21.12 5.03 1.37
CA ALA A 58 -19.77 5.53 1.11
C ALA A 58 -18.73 4.82 1.99
N LYS A 59 -19.03 4.62 3.28
CA LYS A 59 -18.15 3.84 4.18
C LYS A 59 -17.92 2.42 3.65
N PHE A 60 -18.97 1.78 3.16
CA PHE A 60 -18.87 0.45 2.56
C PHE A 60 -17.99 0.43 1.30
N VAL A 61 -18.16 1.43 0.41
CA VAL A 61 -17.31 1.57 -0.78
C VAL A 61 -15.85 1.78 -0.40
N PHE A 62 -15.55 2.69 0.54
CA PHE A 62 -14.18 2.90 1.03
C PHE A 62 -13.57 1.65 1.66
N TRP A 63 -14.37 0.88 2.41
CA TRP A 63 -13.91 -0.40 2.98
C TRP A 63 -13.58 -1.44 1.90
N ILE A 64 -14.40 -1.54 0.84
CA ILE A 64 -14.10 -2.40 -0.33
C ILE A 64 -12.81 -1.93 -0.99
N MET A 65 -12.68 -0.63 -1.25
CA MET A 65 -11.49 -0.05 -1.90
C MET A 65 -10.22 -0.33 -1.08
N ASP A 66 -10.29 -0.17 0.24
CA ASP A 66 -9.20 -0.48 1.17
C ASP A 66 -8.74 -1.94 1.06
N LYS A 67 -9.71 -2.86 1.03
CA LYS A 67 -9.44 -4.29 0.90
C LYS A 67 -8.90 -4.68 -0.47
N LEU A 68 -9.33 -4.01 -1.53
CA LEU A 68 -8.86 -4.27 -2.89
C LEU A 68 -7.44 -3.72 -3.11
N LEU A 69 -7.16 -2.50 -2.64
CA LEU A 69 -5.88 -1.82 -2.82
C LEU A 69 -4.76 -2.46 -2.01
N ILE A 70 -5.04 -2.92 -0.78
CA ILE A 70 -4.04 -3.55 0.10
C ILE A 70 -3.94 -5.06 -0.17
N ARG A 71 -4.51 -5.57 -1.27
CA ARG A 71 -4.47 -7.00 -1.55
C ARG A 71 -3.06 -7.38 -2.04
N PRO A 72 -2.38 -8.36 -1.41
CA PRO A 72 -1.01 -8.72 -1.79
C PRO A 72 -0.89 -9.23 -3.22
N SER A 73 -1.94 -9.86 -3.74
CA SER A 73 -2.00 -10.26 -5.14
C SER A 73 -1.90 -9.05 -6.09
N LEU A 74 -2.61 -7.95 -5.81
CA LEU A 74 -2.56 -6.76 -6.65
C LEU A 74 -1.16 -6.15 -6.62
N ILE A 75 -0.59 -5.99 -5.43
CA ILE A 75 0.74 -5.40 -5.26
C ILE A 75 1.80 -6.27 -5.93
N LYS A 76 1.74 -7.60 -5.77
CA LYS A 76 2.64 -8.53 -6.46
C LYS A 76 2.54 -8.41 -7.99
N HIS A 77 1.33 -8.33 -8.53
CA HIS A 77 1.15 -8.14 -9.98
C HIS A 77 1.73 -6.82 -10.49
N LEU A 78 1.76 -5.78 -9.66
CA LEU A 78 2.37 -4.50 -9.99
C LEU A 78 3.89 -4.56 -9.85
N ASP A 79 4.39 -5.23 -8.81
CA ASP A 79 5.81 -5.45 -8.55
C ASP A 79 6.46 -6.31 -9.66
N ASP A 80 5.79 -7.37 -10.11
CA ASP A 80 6.20 -8.21 -11.24
C ASP A 80 6.30 -7.40 -12.56
N ARG A 81 5.65 -6.23 -12.64
CA ARG A 81 5.73 -5.28 -13.77
C ARG A 81 6.77 -4.18 -13.57
N GLY A 82 7.44 -4.14 -12.41
CA GLY A 82 8.37 -3.08 -12.04
C GLY A 82 7.69 -1.78 -11.58
N ILE A 83 6.41 -1.83 -11.19
CA ILE A 83 5.68 -0.68 -10.67
C ILE A 83 5.83 -0.65 -9.14
N GLN A 84 6.52 0.36 -8.63
CA GLN A 84 6.75 0.51 -7.20
C GLN A 84 5.49 1.04 -6.49
N THR A 85 5.12 0.43 -5.38
CA THR A 85 3.90 0.78 -4.63
C THR A 85 4.26 1.45 -3.29
N TYR A 86 3.81 2.69 -3.11
CA TYR A 86 4.02 3.50 -1.90
C TYR A 86 2.69 3.72 -1.19
N LEU A 87 2.59 3.28 0.07
CA LEU A 87 1.41 3.52 0.89
C LEU A 87 1.60 4.77 1.74
N TRP A 88 0.63 5.67 1.69
CA TRP A 88 0.65 6.95 2.40
C TRP A 88 -0.27 6.96 3.62
N VAL A 89 0.07 7.84 4.57
CA VAL A 89 -0.72 8.19 5.76
C VAL A 89 -0.79 7.06 6.79
N LEU A 90 0.31 6.33 6.99
CA LEU A 90 0.38 5.28 8.00
C LEU A 90 0.91 5.84 9.32
N ASN A 91 0.08 5.88 10.36
CA ASN A 91 0.44 6.56 11.62
C ASN A 91 0.57 5.60 12.81
N ARG A 92 0.42 4.28 12.59
CA ARG A 92 0.46 3.24 13.63
C ARG A 92 1.28 2.04 13.16
N GLU A 93 1.95 1.37 14.10
CA GLU A 93 2.78 0.20 13.81
C GLU A 93 2.00 -0.97 13.16
N LYS A 94 0.75 -1.17 13.57
CA LYS A 94 -0.15 -2.17 12.95
C LYS A 94 -0.39 -1.91 11.47
N ASP A 95 -0.43 -0.63 11.08
CA ASP A 95 -0.67 -0.24 9.69
C ASP A 95 0.61 -0.49 8.89
N PHE A 96 1.79 -0.20 9.46
CA PHE A 96 3.08 -0.55 8.85
C PHE A 96 3.18 -2.04 8.57
N ASP A 97 2.88 -2.87 9.56
CA ASP A 97 2.91 -4.33 9.40
C ASP A 97 1.94 -4.81 8.32
N ARG A 98 0.73 -4.23 8.26
CA ARG A 98 -0.23 -4.51 7.19
C ARG A 98 0.29 -4.12 5.81
N ALA A 99 0.94 -2.96 5.68
CA ALA A 99 1.49 -2.48 4.41
C ALA A 99 2.64 -3.37 3.91
N PHE A 100 3.61 -3.65 4.77
CA PHE A 100 4.75 -4.49 4.40
C PHE A 100 4.32 -5.94 4.15
N LYS A 101 3.38 -6.50 4.93
CA LYS A 101 2.80 -7.84 4.65
C LYS A 101 2.04 -7.90 3.33
N ALA A 102 1.44 -6.78 2.90
CA ALA A 102 0.80 -6.70 1.60
C ALA A 102 1.82 -6.67 0.44
N GLY A 103 3.12 -6.51 0.71
CA GLY A 103 4.16 -6.43 -0.32
C GLY A 103 4.44 -5.01 -0.80
N ALA A 104 4.05 -3.98 -0.04
CA ALA A 104 4.36 -2.60 -0.36
C ALA A 104 5.88 -2.37 -0.47
N THR A 105 6.30 -1.64 -1.52
CA THR A 105 7.70 -1.25 -1.71
C THR A 105 8.13 -0.21 -0.67
N GLY A 106 7.23 0.72 -0.31
CA GLY A 106 7.54 1.77 0.66
C GLY A 106 6.31 2.29 1.40
N VAL A 107 6.56 2.95 2.52
CA VAL A 107 5.54 3.53 3.40
C VAL A 107 5.91 4.96 3.74
N MET A 108 4.95 5.87 3.56
CA MET A 108 5.05 7.30 3.85
C MET A 108 4.20 7.63 5.08
N SER A 109 4.88 8.15 6.10
CA SER A 109 4.32 8.47 7.42
C SER A 109 4.80 9.85 7.86
N ASP A 110 3.92 10.59 8.54
CA ASP A 110 4.27 11.82 9.27
C ASP A 110 5.10 11.53 10.54
N ARG A 111 5.08 10.28 11.03
CA ARG A 111 5.81 9.82 12.23
C ARG A 111 7.09 9.07 11.87
N ILE A 112 8.06 9.78 11.29
CA ILE A 112 9.33 9.21 10.81
C ILE A 112 10.09 8.45 11.92
N VAL A 113 10.08 8.95 13.17
CA VAL A 113 10.75 8.28 14.31
C VAL A 113 10.09 6.93 14.64
N LEU A 114 8.76 6.86 14.57
CA LEU A 114 8.02 5.62 14.82
C LEU A 114 8.31 4.59 13.72
N LEU A 115 8.28 5.03 12.46
CA LEU A 115 8.60 4.18 11.31
C LEU A 115 10.04 3.65 11.41
N ARG A 116 11.00 4.49 11.80
CA ARG A 116 12.40 4.05 12.00
C ARG A 116 12.50 2.97 13.07
N LYS A 117 11.90 3.18 14.24
CA LYS A 117 11.88 2.17 15.32
C LYS A 117 11.28 0.85 14.84
N TYR A 118 10.20 0.91 14.07
CA TYR A 118 9.58 -0.27 13.49
C TYR A 118 10.55 -1.02 12.55
N LEU A 119 11.21 -0.32 11.62
CA LEU A 119 12.17 -0.92 10.69
C LEU A 119 13.40 -1.51 11.39
N ASP A 120 13.93 -0.82 12.40
CA ASP A 120 15.05 -1.30 13.20
C ASP A 120 14.67 -2.61 13.94
N SER A 121 13.45 -2.70 14.48
CA SER A 121 12.96 -3.92 15.15
C SER A 121 12.88 -5.13 14.20
N LYS A 122 12.43 -4.91 12.97
CA LYS A 122 12.29 -5.97 11.95
C LYS A 122 13.64 -6.39 11.38
N THR A 123 14.55 -5.43 11.17
CA THR A 123 15.91 -5.71 10.70
C THR A 123 16.69 -6.53 11.72
N SER A 124 16.56 -6.20 13.01
CA SER A 124 17.21 -6.94 14.11
C SER A 124 16.69 -8.37 14.22
N THR A 125 15.38 -8.56 14.05
CA THR A 125 14.75 -9.90 14.02
C THR A 125 15.24 -10.71 12.82
N THR A 126 15.34 -10.09 11.65
CA THR A 126 15.85 -10.75 10.44
C THR A 126 17.31 -11.16 10.60
N GLN A 127 18.17 -10.30 11.17
CA GLN A 127 19.58 -10.63 11.39
C GLN A 127 19.80 -11.75 12.42
N ALA A 128 18.98 -11.83 13.47
CA ALA A 128 19.02 -12.93 14.44
C ALA A 128 18.70 -14.29 13.78
N ASN A 129 17.66 -14.34 12.95
CA ASN A 129 17.27 -15.57 12.24
C ASN A 129 18.32 -16.03 11.22
N PHE A 130 19.04 -15.10 10.58
CA PHE A 130 20.14 -15.46 9.67
C PHE A 130 21.38 -16.01 10.40
N HIS A 131 21.56 -15.69 11.68
CA HIS A 131 22.67 -16.21 12.48
C HIS A 131 22.40 -17.63 13.00
N GLU A 132 21.13 -17.96 13.27
CA GLU A 132 20.71 -19.29 13.72
C GLU A 132 20.80 -20.33 12.59
N ILE A 133 20.42 -19.96 11.35
CA ILE A 133 20.45 -20.86 10.18
C ILE A 133 21.89 -21.20 9.72
N LYS A 134 22.91 -20.45 10.15
CA LYS A 134 24.32 -20.73 9.80
C LYS A 134 25.03 -21.66 10.80
N GLN A 135 24.36 -22.10 11.85
CA GLN A 135 24.91 -22.99 12.88
C GLN A 135 24.44 -24.45 12.76
N ASP A 136 23.57 -24.76 11.80
CA ASP A 136 23.19 -26.11 11.37
C ASP A 136 23.85 -26.48 10.02
#